data_AF-A0A2I0V9Z7-F1
#
_entry.id   AF-A0A2I0V9Z7-F1
#
_cell.length_a   1.000
_cell.length_b   1.000
_cell.length_c   1.000
_cell.angle_alpha   90.00
_cell.angle_beta   90.00
_cell.angle_gamma   90.00
#
_symmetry.space_group_name_H-M   'P 1'
#
loop_
_entity.id
_entity.type
_entity.pdbx_description
1 polymer ?
#
loop_
_entity_poly.entity_id
_entity_poly.type
_entity_poly.pdbx_seq_one_letter_code
_entity_poly.pdbx_strand_id
1 'polypeptide(L)'
;MMSMLGVWGGKLISLAGRISLVKSVLLSYPTYHSTNSMVPKHVLAEIDKICKGFIWNKCDGNAGLHSVSWDLLCKPRRWGGLGINSFSIKAGPLRAKHAWRYIQGKETLLHKVLFPSMGATWK
;
A
#
# COMPACT_ATOMS: atom_id res chain seq x y z
N MET A 1 0.34 12.25 0.30
CA MET A 1 0.20 11.22 1.36
C MET A 1 0.83 11.68 2.67
N MET A 2 2.14 11.98 2.70
CA MET A 2 2.84 12.42 3.93
C MET A 2 2.29 13.72 4.54
N SER A 3 1.95 14.72 3.73
CA SER A 3 1.35 15.98 4.20
C SER A 3 0.00 15.78 4.90
N MET A 4 -0.82 14.87 4.39
CA MET A 4 -2.14 14.55 4.95
C MET A 4 -2.04 13.85 6.31
N LEU A 5 -1.02 12.99 6.46
CA LEU A 5 -0.69 12.36 7.74
C LEU A 5 -0.29 13.37 8.81
N GLY A 6 0.44 14.44 8.44
CA GLY A 6 0.77 15.52 9.36
C GLY A 6 -0.46 16.28 9.88
N VAL A 7 -1.39 16.61 8.98
CA VAL A 7 -2.64 17.32 9.34
C VAL A 7 -3.56 16.45 10.21
N TRP A 8 -3.61 15.15 9.97
CA TRP A 8 -4.44 14.22 10.74
C TRP A 8 -3.79 13.74 12.04
N GLY A 9 -2.47 13.61 12.07
CA GLY A 9 -1.72 13.23 13.26
C GLY A 9 -1.84 14.26 14.39
N GLY A 10 -1.98 15.55 14.05
CA GLY A 10 -2.20 16.64 15.01
C GLY A 10 -3.63 16.74 15.56
N LYS A 11 -4.59 15.95 15.06
CA LYS A 11 -5.97 15.90 15.59
C LYS A 11 -6.12 14.69 16.52
N LEU A 12 -6.86 14.84 17.62
CA LEU A 12 -7.27 13.74 18.50
C LEU A 12 -8.27 12.81 17.78
N ILE A 13 -7.76 11.94 16.91
CA ILE A 13 -8.56 10.94 16.18
C ILE A 13 -8.54 9.63 16.96
N SER A 14 -9.71 9.07 17.22
CA SER A 14 -9.87 7.76 17.84
C SER A 14 -9.20 6.65 17.01
N LEU A 15 -8.81 5.54 17.66
CA LEU A 15 -8.18 4.40 16.97
C LEU A 15 -9.05 3.89 15.80
N ALA A 16 -10.36 3.79 16.00
CA ALA A 16 -11.31 3.39 14.97
C ALA A 16 -11.33 4.40 13.80
N GLY A 17 -11.28 5.70 14.08
CA GLY A 17 -11.20 6.75 13.07
C GLY A 17 -9.92 6.65 12.23
N ARG A 18 -8.78 6.37 12.88
CA ARG A 18 -7.49 6.18 12.18
C ARG A 18 -7.52 4.97 11.25
N ILE A 19 -8.05 3.84 11.72
CA ILE A 19 -8.19 2.64 10.88
C ILE A 19 -9.10 2.92 9.67
N SER A 20 -10.19 3.66 9.86
CA SER A 20 -11.08 4.04 8.76
C SER A 20 -10.37 4.93 7.74
N LEU A 21 -9.63 5.95 8.20
CA LEU A 21 -8.84 6.84 7.34
C LEU A 21 -7.74 6.11 6.57
N VAL A 22 -7.07 5.14 7.21
CA VAL A 22 -6.09 4.29 6.55
C VAL A 22 -6.74 3.56 5.39
N LYS A 23 -7.88 2.91 5.62
CA LYS A 23 -8.58 2.16 4.57
C LYS A 23 -9.09 3.03 3.44
N SER A 24 -9.70 4.18 3.74
CA SER A 24 -10.34 5.03 2.73
C SER A 24 -9.33 5.82 1.91
N VAL A 25 -8.24 6.28 2.53
CA VAL A 25 -7.31 7.22 1.88
C VAL A 25 -5.90 6.65 1.73
N LEU A 26 -5.28 6.16 2.81
CA LEU A 26 -3.89 5.70 2.73
C LEU A 26 -3.73 4.42 1.91
N LEU A 27 -4.74 3.56 1.88
CA LEU A 27 -4.73 2.33 1.09
C LEU A 27 -5.26 2.54 -0.35
N SER A 28 -6.10 3.55 -0.60
CA SER A 28 -6.65 3.79 -1.94
C SER A 28 -5.61 4.43 -2.87
N TYR A 29 -4.84 5.38 -2.35
CA TYR A 29 -3.85 6.12 -3.15
C TYR A 29 -2.77 5.21 -3.78
N PRO A 30 -2.07 4.33 -3.04
CA PRO A 30 -1.09 3.44 -3.63
C PRO A 30 -1.71 2.30 -4.43
N THR A 31 -2.96 1.92 -4.14
CA THR A 31 -3.68 0.93 -4.96
C THR A 31 -3.95 1.47 -6.37
N TYR A 32 -4.30 2.75 -6.47
CA TYR A 32 -4.46 3.43 -7.76
C TYR A 32 -3.14 3.44 -8.54
N HIS A 33 -2.05 3.88 -7.91
CA HIS A 33 -0.72 3.91 -8.55
C HIS A 33 -0.24 2.51 -8.95
N SER A 34 -0.43 1.51 -8.09
CA SER A 34 -0.02 0.14 -8.37
C SER A 34 -0.85 -0.53 -9.46
N THR A 35 -2.02 0.01 -9.80
CA THR A 35 -2.83 -0.47 -10.93
C THR A 35 -2.30 0.03 -12.28
N ASN A 36 -1.59 1.15 -12.29
CA ASN A 36 -1.07 1.79 -13.50
C ASN A 36 0.42 1.53 -13.73
N SER A 37 1.19 1.31 -12.67
CA SER A 37 2.65 1.12 -12.74
C SER A 37 3.11 -0.09 -11.93
N MET A 38 4.23 -0.70 -12.33
CA MET A 38 4.91 -1.71 -11.54
C MET A 38 5.63 -1.04 -10.37
N VAL A 39 5.05 -1.14 -9.16
CA VAL A 39 5.65 -0.61 -7.94
C VAL A 39 6.60 -1.64 -7.31
N PRO A 40 7.85 -1.29 -6.95
CA PRO A 40 8.77 -2.18 -6.26
C PRO A 40 8.22 -2.67 -4.92
N LYS A 41 8.56 -3.91 -4.52
CA LYS A 41 8.12 -4.49 -3.24
C LYS A 41 8.51 -3.61 -2.03
N HIS A 42 9.70 -3.00 -2.06
CA HIS A 42 10.19 -2.18 -0.95
C HIS A 42 9.30 -0.95 -0.72
N VAL A 43 8.82 -0.29 -1.79
CA VAL A 43 7.94 0.88 -1.69
C VAL A 43 6.62 0.48 -1.04
N LEU A 44 6.07 -0.67 -1.44
CA LEU A 44 4.84 -1.21 -0.86
C LEU A 44 5.00 -1.53 0.63
N ALA A 45 6.17 -2.06 1.04
CA ALA A 45 6.49 -2.32 2.43
C ALA A 45 6.64 -1.03 3.26
N GLU A 46 7.26 0.02 2.70
CA GLU A 46 7.36 1.33 3.36
C GLU A 46 5.97 1.98 3.53
N ILE A 47 5.07 1.82 2.56
CA ILE A 47 3.67 2.27 2.68
C ILE A 47 2.94 1.53 3.81
N ASP A 48 3.09 0.20 3.89
CA ASP A 48 2.52 -0.60 4.97
C ASP A 48 3.07 -0.13 6.34
N LYS A 49 4.38 0.19 6.42
CA LYS A 49 5.03 0.72 7.62
C LYS A 49 4.48 2.09 8.04
N ILE A 50 4.27 3.01 7.10
CA ILE A 50 3.66 4.32 7.35
C ILE A 50 2.23 4.17 7.88
N CYS A 51 1.43 3.29 7.26
CA CYS A 51 0.05 3.04 7.70
C CYS A 51 0.02 2.45 9.11
N LYS A 52 0.92 1.50 9.40
CA LYS A 52 1.08 0.92 10.74
C LYS A 52 1.50 1.98 11.75
N GLY A 53 2.46 2.84 11.42
CA GLY A 53 2.88 3.95 12.25
C GLY A 53 1.73 4.89 12.57
N PHE A 54 0.92 5.27 11.58
CA PHE A 54 -0.23 6.16 11.79
C PHE A 54 -1.32 5.57 12.70
N ILE A 55 -1.60 4.27 12.60
CA ILE A 55 -2.61 3.61 13.45
C ILE A 55 -2.16 3.64 14.92
N TRP A 56 -0.89 3.33 15.17
CA TRP A 56 -0.39 3.07 16.53
C TRP A 56 0.33 4.25 17.19
N ASN A 57 0.84 5.25 16.45
CA ASN A 57 1.52 6.41 17.05
C ASN A 57 0.56 7.27 17.84
N LYS A 58 0.86 7.59 19.10
CA LYS A 58 0.07 8.56 19.88
C LYS A 58 0.34 9.98 19.37
N CYS A 59 -0.60 10.90 19.59
CA CYS A 59 -0.46 12.30 19.16
C CYS A 59 0.78 12.99 19.77
N ASP A 60 1.30 12.48 20.89
CA ASP A 60 2.45 13.05 21.62
C ASP A 60 3.82 12.55 21.13
N GLY A 61 3.91 11.98 19.92
CA GLY A 61 5.19 11.48 19.37
C GLY A 61 5.73 10.20 20.03
N ASN A 62 5.11 9.73 21.12
CA ASN A 62 5.42 8.44 21.71
C ASN A 62 4.86 7.31 20.84
N ALA A 63 5.75 6.38 20.46
CA ALA A 63 5.38 5.13 19.79
C ALA A 63 4.37 4.38 20.67
N GLY A 64 3.11 4.33 20.24
CA GLY A 64 2.11 3.54 20.95
C GLY A 64 2.43 2.06 20.84
N LEU A 65 2.06 1.29 21.86
CA LEU A 65 2.26 -0.15 21.89
C LEU A 65 1.62 -0.78 20.64
N HIS A 66 2.44 -1.42 19.81
CA HIS A 66 1.97 -2.21 18.67
C HIS A 66 1.29 -3.48 19.18
N SER A 67 0.07 -3.36 19.70
CA SER A 67 -0.60 -4.48 20.38
C SER A 67 -1.08 -5.59 19.44
N VAL A 68 -1.09 -5.37 18.12
CA VAL A 68 -1.61 -6.34 17.15
C VAL A 68 -0.70 -6.45 15.92
N SER A 69 -0.42 -7.68 15.48
CA SER A 69 0.38 -7.93 14.27
C SER A 69 -0.32 -7.40 13.02
N TRP A 70 0.47 -6.85 12.09
CA TRP A 70 -0.05 -6.30 10.83
C TRP A 70 -0.81 -7.36 10.03
N ASP A 71 -0.32 -8.60 10.02
CA ASP A 71 -0.97 -9.72 9.36
C ASP A 71 -2.35 -10.03 9.93
N LEU A 72 -2.54 -9.93 11.25
CA LEU A 72 -3.85 -10.11 11.87
C LEU A 72 -4.80 -8.98 11.49
N LEU A 73 -4.32 -7.73 11.45
CA LEU A 73 -5.11 -6.60 11.00
C LEU A 73 -5.56 -6.75 9.54
N CYS A 74 -4.75 -7.42 8.72
CA CYS A 74 -5.02 -7.63 7.31
C CYS A 74 -6.03 -8.75 7.02
N LYS A 75 -6.26 -9.65 7.99
CA LYS A 75 -7.28 -10.70 7.84
C LYS A 75 -8.69 -10.09 7.73
N PRO A 76 -9.61 -10.72 6.98
CA PRO A 76 -10.99 -10.26 6.94
C PRO A 76 -11.67 -10.38 8.30
N ARG A 77 -12.72 -9.60 8.54
CA ARG A 77 -13.44 -9.53 9.83
C ARG A 77 -13.97 -10.88 10.31
N ARG A 78 -14.35 -11.77 9.37
CA ARG A 78 -14.74 -13.17 9.65
C ARG A 78 -13.63 -14.02 10.31
N TRP A 79 -12.37 -13.62 10.23
CA TRP A 79 -11.22 -14.35 10.78
C TRP A 79 -10.56 -13.57 11.94
N GLY A 80 -11.31 -12.68 12.60
CA GLY A 80 -10.81 -11.88 13.73
C GLY A 80 -9.87 -10.73 13.33
N GLY A 81 -9.76 -10.42 12.04
CA GLY A 81 -8.97 -9.29 11.56
C GLY A 81 -9.80 -8.02 11.32
N LEU A 82 -9.11 -6.96 10.87
CA LEU A 82 -9.74 -5.67 10.58
C LEU A 82 -9.99 -5.45 9.09
N GLY A 83 -9.60 -6.37 8.20
CA GLY A 83 -9.77 -6.25 6.75
C GLY A 83 -8.95 -5.10 6.16
N ILE A 84 -7.79 -4.80 6.74
CA ILE A 84 -6.83 -3.86 6.17
C ILE A 84 -6.17 -4.52 4.96
N ASN A 85 -6.17 -3.84 3.82
CA ASN A 85 -5.57 -4.39 2.61
C ASN A 85 -4.06 -4.14 2.62
N SER A 86 -3.24 -5.10 3.08
CA SER A 86 -1.77 -4.98 2.94
C SER A 86 -1.37 -4.97 1.47
N PHE A 87 -0.48 -4.05 1.14
CA PHE A 87 0.09 -3.95 -0.19
C PHE A 87 1.04 -5.08 -0.52
N SER A 88 1.77 -5.56 0.49
CA SER A 88 2.68 -6.69 0.36
C SER A 88 1.97 -7.95 -0.14
N ILE A 89 0.74 -8.21 0.35
CA ILE A 89 -0.11 -9.33 -0.09
C ILE A 89 -0.64 -9.09 -1.52
N LYS A 90 -1.08 -7.86 -1.82
CA LYS A 90 -1.63 -7.52 -3.15
C LYS A 90 -0.59 -7.40 -4.25
N ALA A 91 0.70 -7.35 -3.92
CA ALA A 91 1.78 -7.20 -4.88
C ALA A 91 1.82 -8.33 -5.93
N GLY A 92 1.48 -9.57 -5.54
CA GLY A 92 1.43 -10.72 -6.46
C GLY A 92 0.34 -10.55 -7.52
N PRO A 93 -0.94 -10.46 -7.13
CA PRO A 93 -2.06 -10.26 -8.06
C PRO A 93 -1.91 -9.01 -8.95
N LEU A 94 -1.39 -7.90 -8.42
CA LEU A 94 -1.16 -6.67 -9.20
C LEU A 94 -0.07 -6.88 -10.26
N ARG A 95 1.00 -7.60 -9.94
CA ARG A 95 2.02 -7.98 -10.95
C ARG A 95 1.45 -8.91 -12.01
N ALA A 96 0.64 -9.90 -11.62
CA ALA A 96 -0.02 -10.78 -12.57
C ALA A 96 -0.93 -10.01 -13.53
N LYS A 97 -1.71 -9.03 -13.01
CA LYS A 97 -2.52 -8.12 -13.83
C LYS A 97 -1.65 -7.32 -14.81
N HIS A 98 -0.50 -6.79 -14.38
CA HIS A 98 0.42 -6.07 -15.27
C HIS A 98 1.03 -6.98 -16.33
N ALA A 99 1.49 -8.17 -15.96
CA ALA A 99 2.01 -9.16 -16.90
C ALA A 99 0.95 -9.54 -17.94
N TRP A 100 -0.31 -9.74 -17.50
CA TRP A 100 -1.43 -9.98 -18.41
C TRP A 100 -1.67 -8.83 -19.39
N ARG A 101 -1.68 -7.58 -18.90
CA ARG A 101 -1.81 -6.38 -19.75
C ARG A 101 -0.65 -6.24 -20.75
N TYR A 102 0.56 -6.61 -20.33
CA TYR A 102 1.74 -6.61 -21.19
C TYR A 102 1.60 -7.61 -22.34
N ILE A 103 1.13 -8.83 -22.06
CA ILE A 103 0.89 -9.87 -23.06
C ILE A 103 -0.21 -9.45 -24.05
N GLN A 104 -1.29 -8.83 -23.56
CA GLN A 104 -2.44 -8.46 -24.38
C GLN A 104 -2.24 -7.16 -25.18
N GLY A 105 -1.39 -6.24 -24.73
CA GLY A 105 -1.32 -4.87 -25.25
C GLY A 105 0.06 -4.44 -25.73
N LYS A 106 0.45 -4.85 -26.95
CA LYS A 106 1.71 -4.44 -27.63
C LYS A 106 1.84 -2.92 -27.88
N GLU A 107 0.73 -2.19 -27.85
CA GLU A 107 0.68 -0.74 -28.09
C GLU A 107 0.69 0.10 -26.82
N THR A 108 0.60 -0.52 -25.64
CA THR A 108 0.50 0.21 -24.37
C THR A 108 1.79 0.98 -24.06
N LEU A 109 1.67 2.14 -23.42
CA LEU A 109 2.83 2.91 -22.94
C LEU A 109 3.76 2.05 -22.06
N LEU A 110 3.18 1.15 -21.26
CA LEU A 110 3.93 0.16 -20.50
C LEU A 110 4.81 -0.72 -21.40
N HIS A 111 4.26 -1.29 -22.46
CA HIS A 111 5.03 -2.10 -23.42
C HIS A 111 6.15 -1.27 -24.08
N LYS A 112 5.85 -0.03 -24.50
CA LYS A 112 6.84 0.86 -25.13
C LYS A 112 7.99 1.27 -24.20
N VAL A 113 7.75 1.37 -22.89
CA VAL A 113 8.78 1.74 -21.89
C VAL A 113 9.53 0.51 -21.34
N LEU A 114 8.84 -0.61 -21.14
CA LEU A 114 9.44 -1.85 -20.62
C LEU A 114 10.26 -2.60 -21.67
N PHE A 115 9.82 -2.61 -22.94
CA PHE A 115 10.53 -3.34 -24.00
C PHE A 115 12.00 -2.88 -24.17
N PRO A 116 12.32 -1.58 -24.22
CA PRO A 116 13.71 -1.10 -24.28
C PRO A 116 14.49 -1.36 -22.99
N SER A 117 13.85 -1.18 -21.82
CA SER A 117 14.50 -1.37 -20.51
C SER A 117 14.87 -2.85 -20.25
N MET A 118 14.03 -3.77 -20.70
CA MET A 118 14.32 -5.20 -20.61
C MET A 118 15.34 -5.63 -21.66
N GLY A 119 15.37 -5.04 -22.85
CA GLY A 119 16.40 -5.34 -23.87
C GLY A 119 17.82 -4.87 -23.52
N ALA A 120 17.97 -3.80 -22.72
CA ALA A 120 19.27 -3.25 -22.34
C ALA A 120 19.94 -3.95 -21.13
N THR A 121 19.21 -4.79 -20.40
CA THR A 121 19.69 -5.46 -19.17
C THR A 121 20.19 -6.90 -19.40
N TRP A 122 20.15 -7.39 -20.65
CA TRP A 122 20.69 -8.70 -21.07
C TRP A 122 21.84 -8.55 -22.09
N LYS A 123 22.71 -7.56 -21.91
CA LYS A 123 24.00 -7.45 -22.58
C LYS A 123 25.10 -7.21 -21.55
#